data_AF-A0A1W6MR33-F1
#
_entry.id   AF-A0A1W6MR33-F1
#
_cell.length_a   1.000
_cell.length_b   1.000
_cell.length_c   1.000
_cell.angle_alpha   90.00
_cell.angle_beta   90.00
_cell.angle_gamma   90.00
#
_symmetry.space_group_name_H-M   'P 1'
#
loop_
_entity.id
_entity.type
_entity.pdbx_description
1 polymer ?
#
loop_
_entity_poly.entity_id
_entity_poly.type
_entity_poly.pdbx_seq_one_letter_code
_entity_poly.pdbx_strand_id
1 'polypeptide(L)'
;MTQPFSLEPFAHGFLGPLIALRLPGQPRRRLTLQEATILSRALDAVAKGASAERLIYMSPVASDCDFEARVVSSCLVVVMEGFADARLSFEEAMQLAQALKEAADAWLQGVTAEKEGGDEWPT
;
A
#
# COMPACT_ATOMS: atom_id res chain seq x y z
N MET A 1 -0.27 -8.04 -19.39
CA MET A 1 0.82 -7.85 -18.42
C MET A 1 0.32 -8.35 -17.08
N THR A 2 1.03 -9.27 -16.44
CA THR A 2 0.62 -9.86 -15.16
C THR A 2 1.08 -8.93 -14.05
N GLN A 3 0.14 -8.34 -13.31
CA GLN A 3 0.47 -7.45 -12.19
C GLN A 3 1.11 -8.31 -11.08
N PRO A 4 2.34 -8.02 -10.63
CA PRO A 4 3.06 -8.86 -9.66
C PRO A 4 2.60 -8.58 -8.21
N PHE A 5 1.40 -8.04 -8.03
CA PHE A 5 0.84 -7.70 -6.73
C PHE A 5 -0.68 -7.71 -6.79
N SER A 6 -1.32 -7.84 -5.63
CA SER A 6 -2.75 -7.57 -5.48
C SER A 6 -3.01 -6.70 -4.26
N LEU A 7 -4.04 -5.85 -4.38
CA LEU A 7 -4.55 -5.00 -3.31
C LEU A 7 -6.02 -5.38 -3.05
N GLU A 8 -6.34 -5.65 -1.80
CA GLU A 8 -7.69 -6.01 -1.37
C GLU A 8 -8.14 -5.01 -0.28
N PRO A 9 -8.98 -4.00 -0.61
CA PRO A 9 -9.59 -3.14 0.39
C PRO A 9 -10.61 -3.90 1.24
N PHE A 10 -10.64 -3.65 2.55
CA PHE A 10 -11.63 -4.25 3.45
C PHE A 10 -11.83 -3.41 4.73
N ALA A 11 -12.98 -3.60 5.39
CA ALA A 11 -13.27 -2.97 6.67
C ALA A 11 -12.85 -3.86 7.84
N HIS A 12 -12.13 -3.29 8.80
CA HIS A 12 -11.78 -3.93 10.08
C HIS A 12 -12.59 -3.29 11.21
N GLY A 13 -13.17 -4.12 12.09
CA GLY A 13 -14.12 -3.65 13.11
C GLY A 13 -13.56 -2.61 14.09
N PHE A 14 -12.26 -2.66 14.40
CA PHE A 14 -11.62 -1.71 15.33
C PHE A 14 -10.76 -0.64 14.65
N LEU A 15 -10.09 -0.99 13.54
CA LEU A 15 -9.10 -0.11 12.88
C LEU A 15 -9.72 0.65 11.70
N GLY A 16 -11.00 0.40 11.42
CA GLY A 16 -11.67 0.95 10.26
C GLY A 16 -11.11 0.39 8.96
N PRO A 17 -11.00 1.20 7.90
CA PRO A 17 -10.63 0.71 6.58
C PRO A 17 -9.15 0.39 6.43
N LEU A 18 -8.90 -0.78 5.84
CA LEU A 18 -7.57 -1.31 5.58
C LEU A 18 -7.43 -1.73 4.12
N ILE A 19 -6.19 -1.79 3.65
CA ILE A 19 -5.80 -2.34 2.35
C ILE A 19 -4.84 -3.49 2.62
N ALA A 20 -5.18 -4.68 2.12
CA ALA A 20 -4.29 -5.82 2.15
C ALA A 20 -3.43 -5.87 0.89
N LEU A 21 -2.11 -5.78 1.07
CA LEU A 21 -1.11 -5.94 0.03
C LEU A 21 -0.62 -7.40 0.01
N ARG A 22 -0.61 -8.00 -1.18
CA ARG A 22 0.04 -9.28 -1.46
C ARG A 22 1.09 -9.12 -2.55
N LEU A 23 2.24 -9.74 -2.31
CA LEU A 23 3.34 -9.88 -3.26
C LEU A 23 3.67 -11.37 -3.38
N PRO A 24 4.10 -11.86 -4.57
CA PRO A 24 4.53 -13.24 -4.76
C PRO A 24 5.60 -13.64 -3.76
N GLY A 25 5.43 -14.79 -3.10
CA GLY A 25 6.41 -15.33 -2.15
C GLY A 25 6.54 -14.58 -0.83
N GLN A 26 5.73 -13.54 -0.61
CA GLN A 26 5.75 -12.67 0.57
C GLN A 26 4.46 -12.81 1.39
N PRO A 27 4.51 -12.54 2.70
CA PRO A 27 3.31 -12.57 3.52
C PRO A 27 2.40 -11.38 3.20
N ARG A 28 1.12 -11.57 3.50
CA ARG A 28 0.10 -10.53 3.39
C ARG A 28 0.40 -9.42 4.41
N ARG A 29 0.40 -8.17 3.94
CA ARG A 29 0.54 -6.99 4.80
C ARG A 29 -0.76 -6.20 4.81
N ARG A 30 -1.14 -5.70 5.97
CA ARG A 30 -2.38 -4.93 6.17
C ARG A 30 -2.00 -3.49 6.50
N LEU A 31 -2.45 -2.57 5.65
CA LEU A 31 -2.13 -1.15 5.74
C LEU A 31 -3.40 -0.38 6.08
N THR A 32 -3.31 0.57 7.00
CA THR A 32 -4.31 1.65 7.08
C THR A 32 -4.24 2.51 5.82
N LEU A 33 -5.28 3.32 5.55
CA LEU A 33 -5.28 4.22 4.39
C LEU A 33 -4.11 5.22 4.44
N GLN A 34 -3.74 5.67 5.65
CA GLN A 34 -2.60 6.55 5.85
C GLN A 34 -1.28 5.83 5.55
N GLU A 35 -1.08 4.61 6.04
CA GLU A 35 0.12 3.81 5.74
C GLU A 35 0.23 3.49 4.25
N ALA A 36 -0.88 3.14 3.59
CA ALA A 36 -0.91 2.93 2.14
C ALA A 36 -0.48 4.19 1.37
N THR A 37 -0.95 5.36 1.81
CA THR A 37 -0.57 6.66 1.24
C THR A 37 0.92 6.98 1.46
N ILE A 38 1.46 6.69 2.64
CA ILE A 38 2.88 6.91 2.96
C ILE A 38 3.74 5.98 2.11
N LEU A 39 3.39 4.70 2.05
CA LEU A 39 4.11 3.70 1.26
C LEU A 39 4.07 4.04 -0.23
N SER A 40 2.92 4.49 -0.75
CA SER A 40 2.77 5.01 -2.11
C SER A 40 3.79 6.11 -2.42
N ARG A 41 3.88 7.13 -1.56
CA ARG A 41 4.83 8.24 -1.76
C ARG A 41 6.28 7.79 -1.71
N ALA A 42 6.62 6.87 -0.80
CA ALA A 42 7.96 6.33 -0.68
C ALA A 42 8.38 5.54 -1.93
N LEU A 43 7.50 4.66 -2.42
CA LEU A 43 7.73 3.87 -3.64
C LEU A 43 7.89 4.78 -4.87
N ASP A 44 7.02 5.77 -5.03
CA ASP A 44 7.08 6.72 -6.14
C ASP A 44 8.39 7.54 -6.14
N ALA A 45 8.78 8.07 -4.98
CA ALA A 45 10.01 8.85 -4.84
C ALA A 45 11.27 8.02 -5.12
N VAL A 46 11.31 6.78 -4.64
CA VAL A 46 12.44 5.86 -4.89
C VAL A 46 12.49 5.44 -6.35
N ALA A 47 11.36 5.06 -6.95
CA ALA A 47 11.31 4.60 -8.34
C ALA A 47 11.65 5.71 -9.35
N LYS A 48 11.30 6.97 -9.06
CA LYS A 48 11.67 8.15 -9.87
C LYS A 48 13.10 8.63 -9.64
N GLY A 49 13.82 8.06 -8.68
CA GLY A 49 15.15 8.56 -8.27
C GLY A 49 15.11 9.95 -7.63
N ALA A 50 13.95 10.39 -7.15
CA ALA A 50 13.77 11.67 -6.45
C ALA A 50 14.21 11.61 -4.97
N SER A 51 14.49 10.41 -4.46
CA SER A 51 15.05 10.17 -3.14
C SER A 51 16.46 9.58 -3.24
N ALA A 52 17.37 10.02 -2.37
CA ALA A 52 18.67 9.39 -2.18
C ALA A 52 18.59 8.08 -1.38
N GLU A 53 17.47 7.86 -0.69
CA GLU A 53 17.24 6.67 0.12
C GLU A 53 17.17 5.41 -0.74
N ARG A 54 17.79 4.34 -0.24
CA ARG A 54 17.85 3.02 -0.90
C ARG A 54 17.11 1.95 -0.13
N LEU A 55 16.46 2.30 0.98
CA LEU A 55 15.71 1.43 1.86
C LEU A 55 14.36 2.07 2.17
N ILE A 56 13.28 1.31 2.01
CA ILE A 56 11.96 1.63 2.52
C ILE A 56 11.70 0.64 3.65
N TYR A 57 11.42 1.15 4.84
CA TYR A 57 11.00 0.34 5.98
C TYR A 57 9.73 0.92 6.58
N MET A 58 8.78 0.04 6.89
CA MET A 58 7.54 0.38 7.59
C MET A 58 7.11 -0.80 8.43
N SER A 59 6.67 -0.57 9.66
CA SER A 59 6.00 -1.57 10.48
C SER A 59 4.51 -1.21 10.57
N PRO A 60 3.63 -1.74 9.70
CA PRO A 60 2.24 -1.33 9.68
C PRO A 60 1.50 -1.79 10.93
N VAL A 61 0.71 -0.90 11.53
CA VAL A 61 0.02 -1.15 12.81
C VAL A 61 -1.01 -2.27 12.71
N ALA A 62 -1.60 -2.47 11.53
CA ALA A 62 -2.62 -3.48 11.29
C ALA A 62 -2.05 -4.83 10.82
N SER A 63 -0.73 -4.94 10.72
CA SER A 63 0.00 -6.08 10.12
C SER A 63 0.85 -6.79 11.18
N ASP A 64 0.94 -8.11 11.08
CA ASP A 64 1.87 -8.91 11.90
C ASP A 64 3.29 -8.94 11.29
N CYS A 65 3.44 -8.31 10.12
CA CYS A 65 4.63 -8.36 9.28
C CYS A 65 4.99 -6.94 8.84
N ASP A 66 6.27 -6.59 8.96
CA ASP A 66 6.85 -5.35 8.48
C ASP A 66 6.99 -5.36 6.94
N PHE A 67 7.10 -4.17 6.35
CA PHE A 67 7.45 -3.96 4.96
C PHE A 67 8.88 -3.45 4.91
N GLU A 68 9.80 -4.27 4.41
CA GLU A 68 11.17 -3.87 4.10
C GLU A 68 11.42 -4.04 2.60
N ALA A 69 11.89 -2.98 1.94
CA ALA A 69 12.28 -3.02 0.55
C ALA A 69 13.58 -2.28 0.28
N ARG A 70 14.45 -2.89 -0.51
CA ARG A 70 15.79 -2.38 -0.84
C ARG A 70 15.91 -2.11 -2.33
N VAL A 71 16.55 -1.00 -2.69
CA VAL A 71 16.92 -0.73 -4.07
C VAL A 71 18.16 -1.56 -4.41
N VAL A 72 18.04 -2.45 -5.39
CA VAL A 72 19.14 -3.27 -5.90
C VAL A 72 19.29 -3.01 -7.38
N SER A 73 20.38 -2.35 -7.77
CA SER A 73 20.68 -1.95 -9.14
C SER A 73 19.56 -1.13 -9.79
N SER A 74 18.65 -1.78 -10.52
CA SER A 74 17.55 -1.19 -11.30
C SER A 74 16.16 -1.68 -10.87
N CYS A 75 16.05 -2.26 -9.68
CA CYS A 75 14.79 -2.78 -9.14
C CYS A 75 14.68 -2.54 -7.63
N LEU A 76 13.47 -2.71 -7.12
CA LEU A 76 13.14 -2.71 -5.71
C LEU A 76 12.85 -4.16 -5.29
N VAL A 77 13.52 -4.62 -4.23
CA VAL A 77 13.39 -5.98 -3.72
C VAL A 77 12.78 -5.92 -2.34
N VAL A 78 11.57 -6.48 -2.20
CA VAL A 78 10.89 -6.63 -0.91
C VAL A 78 11.39 -7.92 -0.26
N VAL A 79 11.88 -7.79 0.97
CA VAL A 79 12.51 -8.88 1.73
C VAL A 79 11.77 -9.10 3.05
N MET A 80 11.81 -10.34 3.51
CA MET A 80 11.44 -10.70 4.88
C MET A 80 12.06 -12.05 5.20
N GLU A 81 12.60 -12.20 6.41
CA GLU A 81 13.20 -13.47 6.84
C GLU A 81 12.18 -14.61 6.77
N GLY A 82 12.59 -15.75 6.20
CA GLY A 82 11.74 -16.93 6.03
C GLY A 82 10.80 -16.90 4.82
N PHE A 83 10.83 -15.83 4.01
CA PHE A 83 10.01 -15.69 2.80
C PHE A 83 10.88 -15.45 1.56
N ALA A 84 10.31 -15.72 0.38
CA ALA A 84 11.03 -15.50 -0.88
C ALA A 84 11.00 -14.02 -1.27
N ASP A 85 12.13 -13.50 -1.77
CA ASP A 85 12.24 -12.12 -2.23
C ASP A 85 11.22 -11.80 -3.34
N ALA A 86 10.46 -10.71 -3.18
CA ALA A 86 9.62 -10.19 -4.24
C ALA A 86 10.34 -9.05 -4.96
N ARG A 87 10.64 -9.26 -6.25
CA ARG A 87 11.30 -8.26 -7.09
C ARG A 87 10.26 -7.45 -7.85
N LEU A 88 10.39 -6.13 -7.79
CA LEU A 88 9.61 -5.17 -8.56
C LEU A 88 10.58 -4.32 -9.38
N SER A 89 10.40 -4.29 -10.70
CA SER A 89 10.98 -3.22 -11.52
C SER A 89 10.50 -1.86 -11.03
N PHE A 90 11.21 -0.78 -11.36
CA PHE A 90 10.74 0.56 -10.99
C PHE A 90 9.38 0.91 -11.62
N GLU A 91 9.07 0.35 -12.80
CA GLU A 91 7.73 0.47 -13.39
C GLU A 91 6.66 -0.20 -12.53
N GLU A 92 6.89 -1.45 -12.10
CA GLU A 92 5.96 -2.17 -11.22
C GLU A 92 5.85 -1.49 -9.84
N ALA A 93 6.94 -0.92 -9.32
CA ALA A 93 6.94 -0.16 -8.09
C ALA A 93 6.09 1.13 -8.20
N MET A 94 6.17 1.84 -9.34
CA MET A 94 5.29 2.99 -9.61
C MET A 94 3.83 2.56 -9.79
N GLN A 95 3.58 1.43 -10.45
CA GLN A 95 2.22 0.88 -10.56
C GLN A 95 1.65 0.52 -9.19
N LEU A 96 2.46 -0.07 -8.30
CA LEU A 96 2.06 -0.35 -6.92
C LEU A 96 1.82 0.94 -6.14
N ALA A 97 2.68 1.94 -6.29
CA ALA A 97 2.51 3.24 -5.65
C ALA A 97 1.18 3.90 -6.05
N GLN A 98 0.87 3.89 -7.35
CA GLN A 98 -0.37 4.45 -7.88
C GLN A 98 -1.58 3.66 -7.35
N ALA A 99 -1.56 2.34 -7.43
CA ALA A 99 -2.66 1.49 -6.99
C ALA A 99 -2.94 1.63 -5.47
N LEU A 100 -1.91 1.77 -4.64
CA LEU A 100 -2.06 2.03 -3.21
C LEU A 100 -2.77 3.35 -2.93
N LYS A 101 -2.41 4.40 -3.69
CA LYS A 101 -3.03 5.72 -3.55
C LYS A 101 -4.48 5.70 -4.02
N GLU A 102 -4.75 5.11 -5.17
CA GLU A 102 -6.12 4.98 -5.71
C GLU A 102 -7.01 4.19 -4.76
N ALA A 103 -6.52 3.07 -4.20
CA ALA A 103 -7.27 2.28 -3.24
C ALA A 103 -7.58 3.07 -1.95
N ALA A 104 -6.66 3.91 -1.50
CA ALA A 104 -6.88 4.77 -0.34
C ALA A 104 -7.87 5.91 -0.61
N ASP A 105 -7.72 6.60 -1.75
CA ASP A 105 -8.58 7.71 -2.15
C ASP A 105 -10.01 7.24 -2.45
N ALA A 106 -10.17 6.10 -3.13
CA ALA A 106 -11.48 5.53 -3.44
C ALA A 106 -12.30 5.22 -2.19
N TRP A 107 -11.66 4.73 -1.13
CA TRP A 107 -12.34 4.48 0.14
C TRP A 107 -12.82 5.79 0.80
N LEU A 108 -11.99 6.83 0.77
CA LEU A 108 -12.34 8.14 1.32
C LEU A 108 -13.50 8.79 0.54
N GLN A 109 -13.51 8.64 -0.79
CA GLN A 109 -14.57 9.17 -1.64
C GLN A 109 -15.89 8.41 -1.47
N GLY A 110 -15.85 7.08 -1.32
CA GLY A 110 -17.04 6.26 -1.03
C GLY A 110 -17.73 6.66 0.28
N VAL A 111 -16.95 6.93 1.34
CA VAL A 111 -17.48 7.43 2.63
C VAL A 111 -18.04 8.85 2.52
N THR A 112 -17.51 9.67 1.62
CA THR A 112 -17.98 11.06 1.44
C THR A 112 -19.30 11.10 0.66
N ALA A 113 -19.47 10.22 -0.34
CA ALA A 113 -20.70 10.09 -1.10
C ALA A 113 -21.88 9.58 -0.26
N GLU A 114 -21.63 8.70 0.72
CA GLU A 114 -22.67 8.21 1.64
C GLU A 114 -23.14 9.29 2.65
N LYS A 115 -22.29 10.30 2.95
CA LYS A 115 -22.63 11.38 3.89
C LYS A 115 -23.47 12.52 3.30
N GLU A 116 -23.53 12.67 1.98
CA GLU A 116 -24.36 13.70 1.33
C GLU A 116 -25.84 13.30 1.20
N GLY A 117 -26.22 12.09 1.65
CA GLY A 117 -27.55 11.51 1.44
C GLY A 117 -28.51 11.47 2.63
N GLY A 118 -28.22 12.13 3.76
CA GLY A 118 -29.16 12.06 4.89
C GLY A 118 -28.78 12.89 6.10
N ASP A 119 -29.39 14.07 6.21
CA ASP A 119 -29.64 14.74 7.48
C ASP A 119 -30.89 15.63 7.33
N GLU A 120 -32.05 15.01 7.18
CA GLU A 120 -33.33 15.64 7.48
C GLU A 120 -33.77 15.12 8.85
N TRP A 121 -33.53 15.91 9.90
CA TRP A 121 -34.04 15.65 11.24
C TRP A 121 -35.53 16.01 11.29
N PRO A 122 -36.43 15.10 11.71
CA PRO A 122 -37.79 15.52 12.03
C PRO A 122 -37.76 16.30 13.35
N THR A 123 -38.21 17.55 13.29
CA THR A 123 -38.57 18.39 14.45
C THR A 123 -39.74 17.81 15.24
#